data_AF-A0A4Q7CQF6-F1
#
_entry.id   AF-A0A4Q7CQF6-F1
#
_cell.length_a   1.000
_cell.length_b   1.000
_cell.length_c   1.000
_cell.angle_alpha   90.00
_cell.angle_beta   90.00
_cell.angle_gamma   90.00
#
_symmetry.space_group_name_H-M   'P 1'
#
loop_
_entity.id
_entity.type
_entity.pdbx_description
1 polymer ?
#
loop_
_entity_poly.entity_id
_entity_poly.type
_entity_poly.pdbx_seq_one_letter_code
_entity_poly.pdbx_strand_id
1 'polypeptide(L)'
;IHINRPIGDRLKEALKKLNSKEKGIILVVGSVGDGKSHLLSYLNENYPELLTEVEIYNDATESDNPYRTAVETLINKLKEYKRSINKKLVIAINIGMLHNLNEKIEGSNELRDLSELIEGSRIFSEEVSDINELNDEEVTVVSFLTEKPFIIKNGEVSSDFYNEIMKKIFSESESNPFYENFVRDDGFNRK
;
A
#
# COMPACT_ATOMS: atom_id res chain seq x y z
N ILE A 1 6.18 -1.85 -15.43
CA ILE A 1 5.66 -0.50 -15.78
C ILE A 1 4.98 0.08 -14.54
N HIS A 2 5.44 1.22 -14.03
CA HIS A 2 4.74 1.97 -12.97
C HIS A 2 3.85 3.05 -13.58
N ILE A 3 2.67 3.28 -13.00
CA ILE A 3 1.76 4.38 -13.35
C ILE A 3 1.57 5.23 -12.10
N ASN A 4 1.78 6.53 -12.22
CA ASN A 4 1.58 7.44 -11.10
C ASN A 4 0.12 7.43 -10.70
N ARG A 5 -0.10 7.30 -9.39
CA ARG A 5 -1.42 7.19 -8.76
C ARG A 5 -1.47 8.12 -7.56
N PRO A 6 -2.62 8.76 -7.24
CA PRO A 6 -2.74 9.64 -6.08
C PRO A 6 -2.29 8.98 -4.76
N ILE A 7 -2.49 7.67 -4.59
CA ILE A 7 -2.02 6.94 -3.41
C ILE A 7 -0.50 6.94 -3.28
N GLY A 8 0.23 6.98 -4.41
CA GLY A 8 1.68 7.06 -4.44
C GLY A 8 2.19 8.35 -3.81
N ASP A 9 1.55 9.48 -4.13
CA ASP A 9 1.92 10.77 -3.57
C ASP A 9 1.53 10.87 -2.09
N ARG A 10 0.38 10.32 -1.69
CA ARG A 10 -0.01 10.20 -0.27
C ARG A 10 0.99 9.39 0.54
N LEU A 11 1.44 8.25 0.01
CA LEU A 11 2.45 7.43 0.70
C LEU A 11 3.78 8.16 0.82
N LYS A 12 4.20 8.90 -0.22
CA LYS A 12 5.41 9.76 -0.14
C LYS A 12 5.28 10.83 0.94
N GLU A 13 4.12 11.48 1.05
CA GLU A 13 3.87 12.47 2.10
C GLU A 13 3.88 11.84 3.50
N ALA A 14 3.27 10.67 3.68
CA ALA A 14 3.31 9.92 4.92
C ALA A 14 4.76 9.56 5.31
N LEU A 15 5.57 9.08 4.36
CA LEU A 15 6.99 8.76 4.58
C LEU A 15 7.81 10.00 4.95
N LYS A 16 7.57 11.15 4.30
CA LYS A 16 8.23 12.42 4.67
C LYS A 16 7.92 12.81 6.11
N LYS A 17 6.65 12.71 6.52
CA LYS A 17 6.22 12.97 7.91
C LYS A 17 6.82 11.96 8.90
N LEU A 18 6.93 10.69 8.51
CA LEU A 18 7.57 9.66 9.33
C LEU A 18 9.07 9.95 9.52
N ASN A 19 9.75 10.41 8.48
CA ASN A 19 11.18 10.72 8.55
C ASN A 19 11.52 11.89 9.48
N SER A 20 10.59 12.82 9.70
CA SER A 20 10.75 13.90 10.68
C SER A 20 10.52 13.47 12.14
N LYS A 21 10.16 12.20 12.38
CA LYS A 21 9.90 11.64 13.72
C LYS A 21 10.98 10.63 14.09
N GLU A 22 11.20 10.40 15.39
CA GLU A 22 12.08 9.31 15.86
C GLU A 22 11.38 7.95 15.84
N LYS A 23 10.04 7.97 15.92
CA LYS A 23 9.20 6.79 16.03
C LYS A 23 7.87 6.99 15.30
N GLY A 24 7.39 5.95 14.64
CA GLY A 24 6.07 5.95 14.02
C GLY A 24 5.79 4.73 13.15
N ILE A 25 4.50 4.51 12.85
CA ILE A 25 4.03 3.45 11.97
C ILE A 25 3.25 4.04 10.79
N ILE A 26 3.48 3.50 9.59
CA ILE A 26 2.58 3.66 8.45
C ILE A 26 1.93 2.31 8.15
N LEU A 27 0.61 2.25 8.20
CA LEU A 27 -0.18 1.11 7.74
C LEU A 27 -0.58 1.35 6.28
N VAL A 28 -0.02 0.56 5.38
CA VAL A 28 -0.40 0.54 3.96
C VAL A 28 -1.40 -0.57 3.75
N VAL A 29 -2.68 -0.22 3.63
CA VAL A 29 -3.79 -1.19 3.67
C VAL A 29 -4.46 -1.28 2.31
N GLY A 30 -4.85 -2.50 1.91
CA GLY A 30 -5.55 -2.74 0.65
C GLY A 30 -5.79 -4.23 0.41
N SER A 31 -6.52 -4.55 -0.65
CA SER A 31 -6.78 -5.92 -1.10
C SER A 31 -5.55 -6.57 -1.75
N VAL A 32 -5.64 -7.86 -2.01
CA VAL A 32 -4.66 -8.58 -2.84
C VAL A 32 -4.76 -8.04 -4.27
N GLY A 33 -3.61 -7.76 -4.89
CA GLY A 33 -3.55 -7.21 -6.25
C GLY A 33 -3.62 -5.68 -6.36
N ASP A 34 -3.88 -4.93 -5.28
CA ASP A 34 -3.96 -3.46 -5.33
C ASP A 34 -2.62 -2.74 -5.64
N GLY A 35 -1.52 -3.49 -5.59
CA GLY A 35 -0.18 -2.98 -5.91
C GLY A 35 0.61 -2.41 -4.73
N LYS A 36 0.24 -2.73 -3.47
CA LYS A 36 0.96 -2.28 -2.26
C LYS A 36 2.47 -2.56 -2.32
N SER A 37 2.84 -3.83 -2.52
CA SER A 37 4.24 -4.26 -2.65
C SER A 37 4.94 -3.57 -3.81
N HIS A 38 4.24 -3.46 -4.95
CA HIS A 38 4.79 -2.79 -6.13
C HIS A 38 5.10 -1.31 -5.87
N LEU A 39 4.18 -0.59 -5.20
CA LEU A 39 4.40 0.82 -4.85
C LEU A 39 5.58 0.99 -3.90
N LEU A 40 5.68 0.14 -2.87
CA LEU A 40 6.81 0.19 -1.93
C LEU A 40 8.15 -0.11 -2.61
N SER A 41 8.22 -1.14 -3.47
CA SER A 41 9.41 -1.43 -4.27
C SER A 41 9.78 -0.26 -5.18
N TYR A 42 8.80 0.34 -5.86
CA TYR A 42 9.01 1.51 -6.71
C TYR A 42 9.57 2.70 -5.92
N LEU A 43 9.05 2.97 -4.72
CA LEU A 43 9.57 4.03 -3.86
C LEU A 43 10.97 3.72 -3.35
N ASN A 44 11.27 2.47 -3.02
CA ASN A 44 12.61 2.07 -2.60
C ASN A 44 13.66 2.23 -3.70
N GLU A 45 13.28 1.99 -4.95
CA GLU A 45 14.16 2.15 -6.12
C GLU A 45 14.35 3.63 -6.52
N ASN A 46 13.29 4.44 -6.47
CA ASN A 46 13.29 5.79 -7.05
C ASN A 46 13.41 6.91 -6.00
N TYR A 47 13.12 6.61 -4.73
CA TYR A 47 13.16 7.54 -3.59
C TYR A 47 13.72 6.85 -2.32
N PRO A 48 14.92 6.21 -2.39
CA PRO A 48 15.49 5.45 -1.27
C PRO A 48 15.67 6.29 0.01
N GLU A 49 15.86 7.60 -0.13
CA GLU A 49 15.95 8.54 0.98
C GLU A 49 14.68 8.59 1.84
N LEU A 50 13.51 8.27 1.26
CA LEU A 50 12.25 8.23 2.00
C LEU A 50 12.11 6.99 2.88
N LEU A 51 12.85 5.92 2.58
CA LEU A 51 12.78 4.62 3.27
C LEU A 51 14.06 4.31 4.07
N THR A 52 14.98 5.26 4.13
CA THR A 52 16.18 5.15 4.95
C THR A 52 15.81 5.05 6.43
N GLU A 53 16.33 4.03 7.13
CA GLU A 53 15.99 3.71 8.54
C GLU A 53 14.50 3.36 8.78
N VAL A 54 13.76 3.06 7.72
CA VAL A 54 12.38 2.58 7.81
C VAL A 54 12.38 1.08 7.62
N GLU A 55 11.90 0.35 8.63
CA GLU A 55 11.67 -1.08 8.48
C GLU A 55 10.39 -1.32 7.68
N ILE A 56 10.45 -2.14 6.63
CA ILE A 56 9.29 -2.51 5.82
C ILE A 56 8.88 -3.95 6.15
N TYR A 57 7.66 -4.11 6.65
CA TYR A 57 7.01 -5.40 6.81
C TYR A 57 5.96 -5.56 5.72
N ASN A 58 6.09 -6.61 4.90
CA ASN A 58 5.11 -6.93 3.87
C ASN A 58 4.37 -8.22 4.23
N ASP A 59 3.07 -8.12 4.35
CA ASP A 59 2.18 -9.23 4.64
C ASP A 59 1.94 -10.06 3.37
N ALA A 60 2.84 -11.00 3.10
CA ALA A 60 2.75 -11.91 1.97
C ALA A 60 1.89 -13.13 2.33
N THR A 61 0.56 -13.00 2.26
CA THR A 61 -0.39 -14.10 2.61
C THR A 61 -0.87 -14.93 1.42
N GLU A 62 -0.06 -15.14 0.38
CA GLU A 62 -0.43 -15.94 -0.80
C GLU A 62 -0.28 -17.47 -0.64
N SER A 63 0.19 -17.98 0.49
CA SER A 63 0.34 -19.44 0.70
C SER A 63 -0.83 -20.07 1.47
N ASP A 64 -1.14 -21.32 1.15
CA ASP A 64 -2.22 -22.10 1.78
C ASP A 64 -1.87 -22.48 3.23
N ASN A 65 -2.71 -22.07 4.18
CA ASN A 65 -2.64 -22.28 5.64
C ASN A 65 -1.58 -21.49 6.50
N PRO A 66 -1.50 -20.13 6.47
CA PRO A 66 -0.54 -19.34 7.27
C PRO A 66 -1.18 -18.25 8.16
N TYR A 67 -2.51 -18.05 8.12
CA TYR A 67 -3.17 -16.86 8.67
C TYR A 67 -2.95 -16.67 10.19
N ARG A 68 -3.00 -17.75 10.99
CA ARG A 68 -2.79 -17.64 12.45
C ARG A 68 -1.37 -17.21 12.80
N THR A 69 -0.37 -17.85 12.20
CA THR A 69 1.05 -17.58 12.44
C THR A 69 1.46 -16.22 11.89
N ALA A 70 0.91 -15.80 10.75
CA ALA A 70 1.15 -14.48 10.19
C ALA A 70 0.64 -13.37 11.12
N VAL A 71 -0.60 -13.47 11.64
CA VAL A 71 -1.12 -12.50 12.61
C VAL A 71 -0.30 -12.50 13.91
N GLU A 72 0.10 -13.67 14.42
CA GLU A 72 0.96 -13.74 15.62
C GLU A 72 2.34 -13.10 15.40
N THR A 73 2.93 -13.30 14.22
CA THR A 73 4.19 -12.67 13.84
C THR A 73 4.05 -11.15 13.79
N LEU A 74 2.95 -10.67 13.21
CA LEU A 74 2.64 -9.24 13.17
C LEU A 74 2.43 -8.66 14.58
N ILE A 75 1.71 -9.36 15.46
CA ILE A 75 1.55 -8.97 16.87
C ILE A 75 2.91 -8.85 17.56
N ASN A 76 3.78 -9.84 17.39
CA ASN A 76 5.14 -9.79 17.97
C ASN A 76 5.94 -8.61 17.43
N LYS A 77 5.78 -8.28 16.14
CA LYS A 77 6.43 -7.14 15.52
C LYS A 77 5.96 -5.80 16.12
N LEU A 78 4.66 -5.68 16.35
CA LEU A 78 4.06 -4.50 16.98
C LEU A 78 4.49 -4.34 18.44
N LYS A 79 4.64 -5.46 19.17
CA LYS A 79 5.19 -5.43 20.54
C LYS A 79 6.66 -5.01 20.57
N GLU A 80 7.47 -5.50 19.64
CA GLU A 80 8.87 -5.07 19.46
C GLU A 80 8.93 -3.56 19.18
N TYR A 81 8.04 -3.06 18.32
CA TYR A 81 7.89 -1.64 18.05
C TYR A 81 7.52 -0.82 19.30
N LYS A 82 6.53 -1.26 20.10
CA LYS A 82 6.13 -0.55 21.32
C LYS A 82 7.28 -0.43 22.31
N ARG A 83 8.13 -1.45 22.43
CA ARG A 83 9.33 -1.45 23.30
C ARG A 83 10.49 -0.61 22.77
N SER A 84 10.49 -0.29 21.48
CA SER A 84 11.54 0.52 20.86
C SER A 84 11.31 2.00 21.12
N ILE A 85 12.38 2.75 21.38
CA ILE A 85 12.32 4.20 21.60
C ILE A 85 12.37 4.94 20.26
N ASN A 86 13.15 4.43 19.32
CA ASN A 86 13.34 4.96 17.97
C ASN A 86 13.08 3.85 16.94
N LYS A 87 11.87 3.85 16.35
CA LYS A 87 11.55 2.86 15.32
C LYS A 87 10.54 3.41 14.33
N LYS A 88 10.90 3.38 13.05
CA LYS A 88 10.03 3.73 11.92
C LYS A 88 9.65 2.44 11.22
N LEU A 89 8.35 2.18 11.10
CA LEU A 89 7.85 0.92 10.57
C LEU A 89 6.77 1.19 9.52
N VAL A 90 6.91 0.56 8.36
CA VAL A 90 5.86 0.51 7.33
C VAL A 90 5.34 -0.91 7.27
N ILE A 91 4.03 -1.09 7.46
CA ILE A 91 3.35 -2.38 7.39
C ILE A 91 2.43 -2.37 6.19
N ALA A 92 2.77 -3.12 5.14
CA ALA A 92 1.87 -3.38 4.03
C ALA A 92 1.01 -4.60 4.35
N ILE A 93 -0.30 -4.43 4.48
CA ILE A 93 -1.20 -5.46 5.00
C ILE A 93 -2.47 -5.62 4.17
N ASN A 94 -2.97 -6.85 4.08
CA ASN A 94 -4.30 -7.12 3.53
C ASN A 94 -5.39 -6.64 4.52
N ILE A 95 -6.48 -6.07 4.03
CA ILE A 95 -7.64 -5.70 4.85
C ILE A 95 -8.18 -6.88 5.69
N GLY A 96 -8.21 -8.10 5.15
CA GLY A 96 -8.62 -9.29 5.92
C GLY A 96 -7.66 -9.63 7.06
N MET A 97 -6.36 -9.40 6.86
CA MET A 97 -5.34 -9.60 7.89
C MET A 97 -5.37 -8.51 8.95
N LEU A 98 -5.68 -7.27 8.56
CA LEU A 98 -5.92 -6.18 9.47
C LEU A 98 -7.14 -6.45 10.36
N HIS A 99 -8.21 -7.02 9.80
CA HIS A 99 -9.38 -7.43 10.57
C HIS A 99 -9.02 -8.49 11.63
N ASN A 100 -8.35 -9.57 11.22
CA ASN A 100 -7.89 -10.62 12.14
C ASN A 100 -6.94 -10.11 13.21
N LEU A 101 -6.07 -9.15 12.86
CA LEU A 101 -5.20 -8.48 13.82
C LEU A 101 -6.05 -7.75 14.87
N ASN A 102 -7.01 -6.93 14.43
CA ASN A 102 -7.86 -6.14 15.31
C ASN A 102 -8.60 -7.03 16.32
N GLU A 103 -9.23 -8.11 15.84
CA GLU A 103 -9.91 -9.09 16.70
C GLU A 103 -8.95 -9.73 17.73
N LYS A 104 -7.70 -10.04 17.35
CA LYS A 104 -6.74 -10.67 18.27
C LYS A 104 -6.14 -9.70 19.29
N ILE A 105 -6.10 -8.41 19.00
CA ILE A 105 -5.54 -7.39 19.91
C ILE A 105 -6.63 -6.66 20.72
N GLU A 106 -7.90 -6.92 20.43
CA GLU A 106 -9.04 -6.38 21.19
C GLU A 106 -8.89 -6.70 22.68
N GLY A 107 -8.99 -5.67 23.53
CA GLY A 107 -8.80 -5.80 24.98
C GLY A 107 -7.35 -6.00 25.44
N SER A 108 -6.36 -5.96 24.54
CA SER A 108 -4.94 -5.99 24.90
C SER A 108 -4.48 -4.64 25.47
N ASN A 109 -4.05 -4.62 26.73
CA ASN A 109 -3.45 -3.42 27.33
C ASN A 109 -2.14 -2.98 26.65
N GLU A 110 -1.37 -3.91 26.07
CA GLU A 110 -0.06 -3.62 25.45
C GLU A 110 -0.22 -2.98 24.05
N LEU A 111 -1.33 -3.24 23.36
CA LEU A 111 -1.59 -2.78 21.98
C LEU A 111 -2.86 -1.94 21.86
N ARG A 112 -3.40 -1.43 22.97
CA ARG A 112 -4.69 -0.72 23.01
C ARG A 112 -4.72 0.47 22.07
N ASP A 113 -3.69 1.34 22.10
CA ASP A 113 -3.63 2.53 21.25
C ASP A 113 -3.71 2.18 19.75
N LEU A 114 -3.17 1.02 19.35
CA LEU A 114 -3.24 0.58 17.96
C LEU A 114 -4.63 0.06 17.59
N SER A 115 -5.29 -0.66 18.50
CA SER A 115 -6.68 -1.10 18.33
C SER A 115 -7.60 0.11 18.19
N GLU A 116 -7.48 1.07 19.11
CA GLU A 116 -8.25 2.32 19.11
C GLU A 116 -8.03 3.12 17.82
N LEU A 117 -6.80 3.12 17.29
CA LEU A 117 -6.50 3.78 16.03
C LEU A 117 -7.08 3.06 14.82
N ILE A 118 -6.99 1.73 14.77
CA ILE A 118 -7.58 0.94 13.68
C ILE A 118 -9.11 1.12 13.68
N GLU A 119 -9.75 1.08 14.83
CA GLU A 119 -11.18 1.34 14.98
C GLU A 119 -11.53 2.80 14.62
N GLY A 120 -10.76 3.75 15.14
CA GLY A 120 -10.90 5.17 14.85
C GLY A 120 -10.72 5.50 13.37
N SER A 121 -9.87 4.74 12.67
CA SER A 121 -9.58 4.89 11.23
C SER A 121 -10.82 4.69 10.33
N ARG A 122 -11.88 4.05 10.85
CA ARG A 122 -13.07 3.64 10.09
C ARG A 122 -12.74 2.82 8.83
N ILE A 123 -11.57 2.17 8.80
CA ILE A 123 -11.10 1.41 7.64
C ILE A 123 -11.99 0.20 7.30
N PHE A 124 -12.79 -0.26 8.26
CA PHE A 124 -13.78 -1.33 8.08
C PHE A 124 -15.19 -0.81 7.78
N SER A 125 -15.41 0.51 7.72
CA SER A 125 -16.73 1.09 7.45
C SER A 125 -17.05 1.11 5.95
N GLU A 126 -18.34 0.99 5.61
CA GLU A 126 -18.83 1.07 4.23
C GLU A 126 -18.72 2.49 3.64
N GLU A 127 -18.60 3.52 4.50
CA GLU A 127 -18.35 4.91 4.13
C GLU A 127 -16.84 5.17 4.04
N VAL A 128 -16.24 4.58 3.02
CA VAL A 128 -14.78 4.53 2.80
C VAL A 128 -14.15 5.93 2.57
N SER A 129 -14.93 7.02 2.49
CA SER A 129 -14.44 8.34 2.05
C SER A 129 -13.40 9.00 2.96
N ASP A 130 -13.41 8.70 4.27
CA ASP A 130 -12.71 9.52 5.27
C ASP A 130 -11.43 8.87 5.84
N ILE A 131 -11.05 7.68 5.36
CA ILE A 131 -9.93 6.88 5.91
C ILE A 131 -8.59 7.61 5.76
N ASN A 132 -8.47 8.52 4.79
CA ASN A 132 -7.22 9.16 4.42
C ASN A 132 -6.84 10.39 5.27
N GLU A 133 -7.70 10.81 6.21
CA GLU A 133 -7.47 12.03 7.01
C GLU A 133 -7.01 11.76 8.45
N LEU A 134 -6.93 10.49 8.85
CA LEU A 134 -6.63 10.12 10.23
C LEU A 134 -5.10 10.01 10.41
N ASN A 135 -4.53 11.14 10.82
CA ASN A 135 -3.16 11.27 11.27
C ASN A 135 -3.16 11.34 12.80
N ASP A 136 -2.86 10.22 13.45
CA ASP A 136 -2.33 10.28 14.81
C ASP A 136 -0.85 10.72 14.75
N GLU A 137 -0.32 11.27 15.85
CA GLU A 137 1.09 11.66 15.90
C GLU A 137 2.04 10.47 15.69
N GLU A 138 1.63 9.25 16.04
CA GLU A 138 2.48 8.07 15.96
C GLU A 138 2.10 7.12 14.81
N VAL A 139 0.82 6.97 14.45
CA VAL A 139 0.38 6.05 13.38
C VAL A 139 -0.36 6.77 12.25
N THR A 140 -0.01 6.42 11.02
CA THR A 140 -0.62 6.94 9.79
C THR A 140 -1.18 5.80 8.95
N VAL A 141 -2.38 5.97 8.40
CA VAL A 141 -3.02 4.97 7.53
C VAL A 141 -3.05 5.46 6.10
N VAL A 142 -2.57 4.64 5.17
CA VAL A 142 -2.59 4.88 3.72
C VAL A 142 -3.39 3.75 3.07
N SER A 143 -4.63 4.05 2.67
CA SER A 143 -5.59 3.04 2.22
C SER A 143 -5.78 3.03 0.70
N PHE A 144 -5.57 1.87 0.09
CA PHE A 144 -5.87 1.59 -1.31
C PHE A 144 -7.35 1.29 -1.56
N LEU A 145 -8.15 1.03 -0.52
CA LEU A 145 -9.56 0.59 -0.63
C LEU A 145 -10.47 1.63 -1.28
N THR A 146 -10.08 2.92 -1.19
CA THR A 146 -10.84 4.05 -1.77
C THR A 146 -10.51 4.32 -3.22
N GLU A 147 -9.39 3.78 -3.72
CA GLU A 147 -8.85 4.20 -4.99
C GLU A 147 -9.46 3.38 -6.12
N LYS A 148 -10.45 3.97 -6.79
CA LYS A 148 -10.99 3.40 -8.02
C LYS A 148 -10.08 3.80 -9.17
N PRO A 149 -9.69 2.85 -10.05
CA PRO A 149 -8.90 3.19 -11.23
C PRO A 149 -9.70 3.98 -12.27
N PHE A 150 -11.01 4.14 -12.08
CA PHE A 150 -11.91 4.85 -12.96
C PHE A 150 -12.89 5.71 -12.18
N ILE A 151 -13.44 6.73 -12.84
CA ILE A 151 -14.55 7.54 -12.37
C ILE A 151 -15.75 7.34 -13.28
N ILE A 152 -16.95 7.44 -12.70
CA ILE A 152 -18.20 7.50 -13.45
C ILE A 152 -18.74 8.91 -13.28
N LYS A 153 -18.86 9.66 -14.38
CA LYS A 153 -19.43 11.00 -14.37
C LYS A 153 -20.45 11.12 -15.49
N ASN A 154 -21.68 11.50 -15.14
CA ASN A 154 -22.78 11.67 -16.10
C ASN A 154 -23.09 10.42 -16.94
N GLY A 155 -22.88 9.21 -16.40
CA GLY A 155 -23.07 7.95 -17.12
C GLY A 155 -21.89 7.52 -18.00
N GLU A 156 -20.85 8.33 -18.10
CA GLU A 156 -19.61 8.00 -18.81
C GLU A 156 -18.56 7.48 -17.84
N VAL A 157 -17.81 6.45 -18.28
CA VAL A 157 -16.67 5.89 -17.54
C VAL A 157 -15.39 6.49 -18.11
N SER A 158 -14.55 7.08 -17.26
CA SER A 158 -13.20 7.53 -17.65
C SER A 158 -12.15 6.99 -16.68
N SER A 159 -10.97 6.68 -17.20
CA SER A 159 -9.87 6.13 -16.41
C SER A 159 -8.53 6.62 -16.95
N ASP A 160 -7.92 7.59 -16.28
CA ASP A 160 -6.56 8.02 -16.61
C ASP A 160 -5.56 6.89 -16.37
N PHE A 161 -5.80 6.06 -15.36
CA PHE A 161 -4.97 4.90 -15.05
C PHE A 161 -4.92 3.90 -16.20
N TYR A 162 -6.07 3.40 -16.67
CA TYR A 162 -6.10 2.45 -17.79
C TYR A 162 -5.64 3.09 -19.10
N ASN A 163 -5.98 4.35 -19.35
CA ASN A 163 -5.51 5.08 -20.53
C ASN A 163 -3.98 5.18 -20.56
N GLU A 164 -3.33 5.51 -19.45
CA GLU A 164 -1.88 5.57 -19.36
C GLU A 164 -1.22 4.18 -19.45
N ILE A 165 -1.85 3.12 -18.93
CA ILE A 165 -1.39 1.73 -19.16
C ILE A 165 -1.40 1.42 -20.65
N MET A 166 -2.54 1.63 -21.33
CA MET A 166 -2.68 1.34 -22.75
C MET A 166 -1.67 2.13 -23.56
N LYS A 167 -1.51 3.43 -23.25
CA LYS A 167 -0.53 4.29 -23.91
C LYS A 167 0.91 3.79 -23.75
N LYS A 168 1.30 3.30 -22.55
CA LYS A 168 2.65 2.76 -22.34
C LYS A 168 2.84 1.43 -23.06
N ILE A 169 1.86 0.53 -23.00
CA ILE A 169 1.93 -0.79 -23.66
C ILE A 169 2.03 -0.64 -25.18
N PHE A 170 1.18 0.21 -25.78
CA PHE A 170 1.08 0.39 -27.23
C PHE A 170 1.96 1.52 -27.77
N SER A 171 2.86 2.09 -26.96
CA SER A 171 3.75 3.16 -27.45
C SER A 171 4.71 2.62 -28.51
N GLU A 172 4.72 3.25 -29.70
CA GLU A 172 5.63 2.94 -30.80
C GLU A 172 7.02 3.55 -30.54
N SER A 173 7.69 3.07 -29.50
CA SER A 173 9.04 3.50 -29.11
C SER A 173 9.98 2.31 -29.12
N GLU A 174 11.19 2.47 -29.65
CA GLU A 174 12.24 1.43 -29.54
C GLU A 174 12.64 1.16 -28.07
N SER A 175 12.37 2.10 -27.16
CA SER A 175 12.54 1.90 -25.72
C SER A 175 11.40 1.11 -25.06
N ASN A 176 10.30 0.84 -25.78
CA ASN A 176 9.20 0.06 -25.28
C ASN A 176 9.44 -1.42 -25.63
N PRO A 177 9.67 -2.30 -24.63
CA PRO A 177 9.97 -3.70 -24.90
C PRO A 177 8.83 -4.44 -25.62
N PHE A 178 7.58 -4.01 -25.45
CA PHE A 178 6.45 -4.62 -26.17
C PHE A 178 6.51 -4.31 -27.67
N TYR A 179 6.79 -3.05 -28.02
CA TYR A 179 6.91 -2.62 -29.40
C TYR A 179 8.18 -3.18 -30.05
N GLU A 180 9.31 -3.15 -29.35
CA GLU A 180 10.57 -3.74 -29.82
C GLU A 180 10.38 -5.22 -30.19
N ASN A 181 9.76 -6.00 -29.31
CA ASN A 181 9.48 -7.41 -29.60
C ASN A 181 8.48 -7.56 -30.74
N PHE A 182 7.42 -6.75 -30.80
CA PHE A 182 6.46 -6.77 -31.91
C PHE A 182 7.13 -6.53 -33.27
N VAL A 183 8.04 -5.55 -33.37
CA VAL A 183 8.81 -5.26 -34.60
C VAL A 183 9.76 -6.41 -34.92
N ARG A 184 10.51 -6.91 -33.92
CA ARG A 184 11.45 -8.03 -34.08
C ARG A 184 10.76 -9.29 -34.62
N ASP A 185 9.52 -9.49 -34.22
CA ASP A 185 8.67 -10.62 -34.59
C ASP A 185 7.95 -10.43 -35.93
N ASP A 186 8.32 -9.40 -36.70
CA ASP A 186 7.68 -9.00 -37.95
C ASP A 186 6.16 -8.80 -37.79
N GLY A 187 5.77 -8.20 -36.66
CA GLY A 187 4.38 -8.10 -36.23
C GLY A 187 3.47 -7.40 -37.23
N PHE A 188 3.98 -6.46 -38.03
CA PHE A 188 3.23 -5.78 -39.09
C PHE A 188 2.83 -6.70 -40.25
N ASN A 189 3.51 -7.84 -40.42
CA ASN A 189 3.25 -8.80 -41.49
C ASN A 189 2.61 -10.11 -40.98
N ARG A 190 2.29 -10.21 -39.67
CA ARG A 190 1.54 -11.34 -39.12
C ARG A 190 0.11 -11.32 -39.65
N LYS A 191 -0.28 -12.39 -40.34
CA LYS A 191 -1.65 -12.65 -40.81
C LYS A 191 -2.47 -13.42 -39.79
#